data_AF-A0A6V7L5N8-F1
#
_entry.id   AF-A0A6V7L5N8-F1
#
_cell.length_a   1.000
_cell.length_b   1.000
_cell.length_c   1.000
_cell.angle_alpha   90.00
_cell.angle_beta   90.00
_cell.angle_gamma   90.00
#
_symmetry.space_group_name_H-M   'P 1'
#
loop_
_entity.id
_entity.type
_entity.pdbx_description
1 polymer ?
#
loop_
_entity_poly.entity_id
_entity_poly.type
_entity_poly.pdbx_seq_one_letter_code
_entity_poly.pdbx_strand_id
1 'polypeptide(L)'
;EVGGKTLYRLLVRDATGETERALLNETVPSWVVDIVVDKNLPKFIKIPFHLLPHPSSGFKNFKKDRLIANDFIQVRKVVEHVYDKVLGAGSDSGSVAGGGNTVSSGSPAGDRANADSNADNSSLAEEKVELLCNDQVLDPSMDLRTVRT
;
A
#
# COMPACT_ATOMS: atom_id res chain seq x y z
N GLU A 1 20.19 -0.96 23.55
CA GLU A 1 20.77 0.03 24.49
C GLU A 1 20.48 1.44 24.00
N VAL A 2 20.12 2.35 24.90
CA VAL A 2 19.96 3.80 24.60
C VAL A 2 21.15 4.51 25.26
N GLY A 3 22.31 4.44 24.62
CA GLY A 3 23.57 4.96 25.22
C GLY A 3 24.71 5.20 24.23
N GLY A 4 24.48 5.03 22.92
CA GLY A 4 25.48 5.30 21.88
C GLY A 4 26.68 4.36 21.82
N LYS A 5 26.81 3.39 22.74
CA LYS A 5 27.89 2.41 22.74
C LYS A 5 27.73 1.44 21.57
N THR A 6 28.80 1.27 20.79
CA THR A 6 28.86 0.28 19.72
C THR A 6 29.01 -1.12 20.31
N LEU A 7 28.13 -2.05 19.93
CA LEU A 7 28.21 -3.45 20.32
C LEU A 7 29.17 -4.24 19.41
N TYR A 8 29.03 -4.09 18.09
CA TYR A 8 29.88 -4.76 17.12
C TYR A 8 29.96 -3.98 15.79
N ARG A 9 31.12 -4.04 15.12
CA ARG A 9 31.37 -3.40 13.82
C ARG A 9 32.19 -4.36 12.95
N LEU A 10 31.69 -4.63 11.75
CA LEU A 10 32.36 -5.46 10.75
C LEU A 10 32.15 -4.89 9.34
N LEU A 11 32.92 -5.36 8.35
CA LEU A 11 32.59 -5.15 6.95
C LEU A 11 31.60 -6.23 6.50
N VAL A 12 30.66 -5.86 5.63
CA VAL A 12 29.63 -6.80 5.11
C VAL A 12 30.26 -8.04 4.47
N ARG A 13 31.41 -7.86 3.78
CA ARG A 13 32.12 -8.94 3.11
C ARG A 13 32.68 -10.01 4.07
N ASP A 14 32.91 -9.64 5.33
CA ASP A 14 33.52 -10.50 6.35
C ASP A 14 32.47 -11.26 7.16
N ALA A 15 31.17 -10.96 6.98
CA ALA A 15 30.08 -11.53 7.77
C ALA A 15 29.91 -13.06 7.65
N THR A 16 30.58 -13.69 6.67
CA THR A 16 30.59 -15.14 6.49
C THR A 16 31.68 -15.84 7.32
N GLY A 17 32.60 -15.10 7.93
CA GLY A 17 33.64 -15.66 8.79
C GLY A 17 33.05 -16.24 10.09
N GLU A 18 33.69 -17.29 10.60
CA GLU A 18 33.20 -18.01 11.78
C GLU A 18 33.16 -17.12 13.03
N THR A 19 34.17 -16.25 13.20
CA THR A 19 34.27 -15.32 14.33
C THR A 19 33.17 -14.26 14.25
N GLU A 20 32.98 -13.69 13.06
CA GLU A 20 31.97 -12.69 12.77
C GLU A 20 30.57 -13.27 12.98
N ARG A 21 30.33 -14.51 12.54
CA ARG A 21 29.06 -15.21 12.72
C ARG A 21 28.73 -15.41 14.20
N ALA A 22 29.70 -15.83 15.01
CA ALA A 22 29.50 -15.99 16.46
C ALA A 22 29.11 -14.66 17.11
N LEU A 23 29.85 -13.58 16.81
CA LEU A 23 29.57 -12.25 17.33
C LEU A 23 28.23 -11.69 16.84
N LEU A 24 27.86 -11.95 15.58
CA LEU A 24 26.55 -11.56 15.04
C LEU A 24 25.41 -12.28 15.77
N ASN A 25 25.53 -13.58 16.05
CA ASN A 25 24.51 -14.31 16.79
C ASN A 25 24.28 -13.77 18.21
N GLU A 26 25.31 -13.22 18.85
CA GLU A 26 25.20 -12.63 20.19
C GLU A 26 24.72 -11.18 20.19
N THR A 27 25.07 -10.41 19.15
CA THR A 27 24.88 -8.95 19.15
C THR A 27 23.69 -8.48 18.31
N VAL A 28 23.25 -9.27 17.33
CA VAL A 28 22.13 -8.91 16.46
C VAL A 28 20.82 -9.01 17.23
N PRO A 29 20.06 -7.90 17.38
CA PRO A 29 18.76 -7.95 18.04
C PRO A 29 17.78 -8.88 17.31
N SER A 30 16.89 -9.55 18.07
CA SER A 30 15.91 -10.48 17.50
C SER A 30 15.06 -9.87 16.39
N TRP A 31 14.66 -8.60 16.49
CA TRP A 31 13.87 -7.93 15.45
C TRP A 31 14.59 -7.86 14.09
N VAL A 32 15.93 -7.87 14.06
CA VAL A 32 16.72 -7.95 12.83
C VAL A 32 16.73 -9.39 12.30
N VAL A 33 16.91 -10.37 13.20
CA VAL A 33 16.91 -11.80 12.87
C VAL A 33 15.57 -12.20 12.25
N ASP A 34 14.46 -11.77 12.85
CA ASP A 34 13.10 -12.03 12.36
C ASP A 34 12.96 -11.62 10.88
N ILE A 35 13.54 -10.48 10.49
CA ILE A 35 13.44 -9.96 9.13
C ILE A 35 14.45 -10.62 8.19
N VAL A 36 15.72 -10.69 8.58
CA VAL A 36 16.83 -11.08 7.69
C VAL A 36 16.95 -12.58 7.55
N VAL A 37 16.76 -13.33 8.65
CA VAL A 37 16.88 -14.79 8.69
C VAL A 37 15.52 -15.44 8.48
N ASP A 38 14.54 -15.08 9.32
CA ASP A 38 13.23 -15.76 9.31
C ASP A 38 12.30 -15.26 8.21
N LYS A 39 12.72 -14.21 7.47
CA LYS A 39 11.95 -13.58 6.38
C LYS A 39 10.56 -13.12 6.84
N ASN A 40 10.40 -12.83 8.12
CA ASN A 40 9.19 -12.29 8.70
C ASN A 40 9.13 -10.79 8.41
N LEU A 41 8.62 -10.45 7.22
CA LEU A 41 8.54 -9.07 6.76
C LEU A 41 7.63 -8.23 7.68
N PRO A 42 7.99 -6.95 7.95
CA PRO A 42 7.15 -6.06 8.72
C PRO A 42 5.74 -5.96 8.13
N LYS A 43 4.74 -5.89 9.01
CA LYS A 43 3.34 -5.71 8.57
C LYS A 43 3.18 -4.36 7.89
N PHE A 44 2.41 -4.36 6.80
CA PHE A 44 2.04 -3.12 6.13
C PHE A 44 1.31 -2.17 7.09
N ILE A 45 1.71 -0.91 7.06
CA ILE A 45 1.04 0.16 7.79
C ILE A 45 -0.29 0.42 7.10
N LYS A 46 -1.37 0.47 7.87
CA LYS A 46 -2.70 0.76 7.35
C LYS A 46 -3.17 2.13 7.83
N ILE A 47 -3.72 2.92 6.90
CA ILE A 47 -4.32 4.22 7.19
C ILE A 47 -5.85 4.09 7.09
N PRO A 48 -6.59 4.41 8.16
CA PRO A 48 -8.02 4.59 8.08
C PRO A 48 -8.34 5.98 7.50
N PHE A 49 -9.31 6.06 6.59
CA PHE A 49 -9.79 7.32 6.01
C PHE A 49 -11.28 7.24 5.69
N HIS A 50 -11.87 8.38 5.35
CA HIS A 50 -13.26 8.47 4.88
C HIS A 50 -13.26 9.05 3.47
N LEU A 51 -14.12 8.52 2.62
CA LEU A 51 -14.48 9.16 1.37
C LEU A 51 -15.84 9.81 1.55
N LEU A 52 -15.97 11.04 1.06
CA LEU A 52 -17.19 11.82 1.13
C LEU A 52 -17.42 12.47 -0.25
N PRO A 53 -18.67 12.52 -0.74
CA PRO A 53 -18.95 13.29 -1.93
C PRO A 53 -18.69 14.77 -1.63
N HIS A 54 -17.96 15.44 -2.51
CA HIS A 54 -17.76 16.88 -2.38
C HIS A 54 -19.10 17.60 -2.56
N PRO A 55 -19.42 18.67 -1.79
CA PRO A 55 -20.72 19.36 -1.88
C PRO A 55 -21.08 19.85 -3.28
N SER A 56 -20.09 20.19 -4.10
CA SER A 56 -20.31 20.61 -5.50
C SER A 56 -20.61 19.46 -6.47
N SER A 57 -20.33 18.20 -6.09
CA SER A 57 -20.51 17.04 -6.98
C SER A 57 -21.98 16.67 -7.21
N GLY A 58 -22.91 17.24 -6.43
CA GLY A 58 -24.35 16.94 -6.54
C GLY A 58 -24.74 15.52 -6.09
N PHE A 59 -23.78 14.70 -5.64
CA PHE A 59 -23.99 13.31 -5.25
C PHE A 59 -24.49 13.23 -3.80
N LYS A 60 -25.79 12.97 -3.60
CA LYS A 60 -26.45 13.02 -2.28
C LYS A 60 -26.55 11.68 -1.54
N ASN A 61 -26.46 10.55 -2.24
CA ASN A 61 -26.64 9.21 -1.66
C ASN A 61 -25.31 8.47 -1.50
N PHE A 62 -24.45 8.96 -0.61
CA PHE A 62 -23.21 8.28 -0.27
C PHE A 62 -23.24 7.76 1.17
N LYS A 63 -23.04 6.46 1.33
CA LYS A 63 -22.86 5.88 2.66
C LYS A 63 -21.46 6.23 3.15
N LYS A 64 -21.38 6.98 4.25
CA LYS A 64 -20.10 7.32 4.90
C LYS A 64 -19.47 6.06 5.49
N ASP A 65 -18.74 5.32 4.67
CA ASP A 65 -17.99 4.14 5.09
C ASP A 65 -16.55 4.54 5.42
N ARG A 66 -16.07 4.04 6.57
CA ARG A 66 -14.68 4.18 6.99
C ARG A 66 -13.86 3.13 6.24
N LEU A 67 -12.99 3.58 5.34
CA LEU A 67 -12.09 2.73 4.58
C LEU A 67 -10.76 2.57 5.32
N ILE A 68 -10.10 1.44 5.10
CA ILE A 68 -8.78 1.15 5.65
C ILE A 68 -7.95 0.55 4.54
N ALA A 69 -6.84 1.20 4.18
CA ALA A 69 -5.96 0.73 3.12
C ALA A 69 -4.49 0.78 3.56
N ASN A 70 -3.63 0.12 2.79
CA ASN A 70 -2.17 0.22 2.97
C ASN A 70 -1.73 1.66 2.68
N ASP A 71 -0.78 2.17 3.46
CA ASP A 71 -0.33 3.56 3.38
C ASP A 71 0.43 3.91 2.09
N PHE A 72 0.93 2.92 1.36
CA PHE A 72 1.53 3.05 0.03
C PHE A 72 0.52 3.04 -1.13
N ILE A 73 -0.78 2.87 -0.85
CA ILE A 73 -1.80 2.94 -1.91
C ILE A 73 -1.77 4.34 -2.51
N GLN A 74 -1.69 4.41 -3.84
CA GLN A 74 -1.73 5.65 -4.58
C GLN A 74 -3.14 6.22 -4.64
N VAL A 75 -3.25 7.54 -4.70
CA VAL A 75 -4.50 8.29 -4.89
C VAL A 75 -5.24 7.79 -6.13
N ARG A 76 -4.53 7.49 -7.23
CA ARG A 76 -5.09 6.84 -8.44
C ARG A 76 -5.96 5.62 -8.14
N LYS A 77 -5.52 4.73 -7.23
CA LYS A 77 -6.30 3.53 -6.88
C LYS A 77 -7.58 3.86 -6.12
N VAL A 78 -7.59 4.98 -5.40
CA VAL A 78 -8.79 5.49 -4.73
C VAL A 78 -9.73 6.14 -5.74
N VAL A 79 -9.19 6.86 -6.73
CA VAL A 79 -9.96 7.41 -7.88
C VAL A 79 -10.67 6.29 -8.63
N GLU A 80 -9.95 5.24 -9.03
CA GLU A 80 -10.50 4.06 -9.69
C GLU A 80 -11.60 3.40 -8.84
N HIS A 81 -11.39 3.28 -7.53
CA HIS A 81 -12.40 2.74 -6.63
C HIS A 81 -13.69 3.56 -6.64
N VAL A 82 -13.59 4.90 -6.61
CA VAL A 82 -14.76 5.78 -6.68
C VAL A 82 -15.44 5.66 -8.04
N TYR A 83 -14.68 5.65 -9.13
CA TYR A 83 -15.22 5.51 -10.47
C TYR A 83 -16.01 4.20 -10.64
N ASP A 84 -15.39 3.06 -10.31
CA ASP A 84 -16.00 1.75 -10.50
C ASP A 84 -17.14 1.45 -9.50
N LYS A 85 -16.93 1.77 -8.22
CA LYS A 85 -17.80 1.30 -7.12
C LYS A 85 -18.75 2.35 -6.58
N VAL A 86 -18.58 3.62 -6.92
CA VAL A 86 -19.46 4.70 -6.45
C VAL A 86 -20.27 5.27 -7.60
N LEU A 87 -19.61 5.56 -8.73
CA LEU A 87 -20.29 6.06 -9.92
C LEU A 87 -20.82 4.91 -10.80
N GLY A 88 -20.06 3.80 -10.91
CA GLY A 88 -20.47 2.61 -11.65
C GLY A 88 -21.48 1.70 -10.93
N ALA A 89 -21.73 1.92 -9.63
CA ALA A 89 -22.63 1.09 -8.81
C ALA A 89 -24.14 1.27 -9.09
N GLY A 90 -24.51 1.88 -10.20
CA GLY A 90 -25.84 1.65 -10.80
C GLY A 90 -26.05 0.22 -11.32
N SER A 91 -24.98 -0.59 -11.38
CA SER A 91 -25.03 -2.04 -11.63
C SER A 91 -24.56 -2.80 -10.38
N ASP A 92 -25.46 -3.60 -9.81
CA ASP A 92 -25.28 -4.34 -8.56
C ASP A 92 -24.00 -5.20 -8.51
N SER A 93 -23.11 -4.91 -7.56
CA SER A 93 -22.17 -5.90 -7.00
C SER A 93 -21.59 -5.42 -5.68
N GLY A 94 -22.17 -5.96 -4.61
CA GLY A 94 -21.83 -5.66 -3.23
C GLY A 94 -20.41 -6.05 -2.83
N SER A 95 -19.95 -5.35 -1.78
CA SER A 95 -19.03 -5.82 -0.74
C SER A 95 -17.74 -6.52 -1.16
N VAL A 96 -16.62 -5.81 -1.00
CA VAL A 96 -15.37 -6.46 -0.56
C VAL A 96 -15.06 -6.04 0.87
N ALA A 97 -15.69 -6.76 1.80
CA ALA A 97 -15.13 -6.97 3.13
C ALA A 97 -13.86 -7.81 2.98
N GLY A 98 -12.82 -7.49 3.75
CA GLY A 98 -11.52 -8.11 3.64
C GLY A 98 -11.48 -9.58 4.07
N GLY A 99 -10.44 -10.28 3.59
CA GLY A 99 -10.00 -11.58 4.10
C GLY A 99 -9.57 -12.53 2.98
N GLY A 100 -8.27 -12.77 2.84
CA GLY A 100 -7.77 -13.87 2.01
C GLY A 100 -6.34 -13.68 1.53
N ASN A 101 -5.39 -14.29 2.23
CA ASN A 101 -4.05 -14.57 1.71
C ASN A 101 -4.17 -15.41 0.42
N THR A 102 -3.62 -14.92 -0.69
CA THR A 102 -3.11 -15.78 -1.75
C THR A 102 -1.67 -15.36 -2.07
N VAL A 103 -0.74 -16.14 -1.52
CA VAL A 103 0.62 -16.24 -2.04
C VAL A 103 0.53 -16.92 -3.40
N SER A 104 0.86 -16.22 -4.48
CA SER A 104 1.08 -16.85 -5.77
C SER A 104 2.53 -16.63 -6.18
N SER A 105 3.32 -17.63 -5.82
CA SER A 105 4.66 -17.90 -6.34
C SER A 105 4.57 -18.24 -7.83
N GLY A 106 5.34 -17.53 -8.66
CA GLY A 106 6.01 -17.98 -9.89
C GLY A 106 5.23 -18.70 -10.99
N SER A 107 5.07 -18.04 -12.16
CA SER A 107 5.75 -18.41 -13.41
C SER A 107 5.44 -17.41 -14.54
N PRO A 108 6.35 -17.20 -15.53
CA PRO A 108 6.21 -16.17 -16.56
C PRO A 108 5.87 -16.78 -17.93
N ALA A 109 4.63 -16.68 -18.39
CA ALA A 109 4.24 -16.76 -19.80
C ALA A 109 2.73 -16.57 -19.93
N GLY A 110 2.31 -15.59 -20.74
CA GLY A 110 0.92 -15.48 -21.21
C GLY A 110 0.32 -14.09 -21.03
N ASP A 111 -0.08 -13.51 -22.16
CA ASP A 111 -1.07 -12.45 -22.33
C ASP A 111 -0.68 -10.99 -22.06
N ARG A 112 -0.03 -10.43 -23.08
CA ARG A 112 0.13 -8.99 -23.35
C ARG A 112 -1.15 -8.30 -23.89
N ALA A 113 -2.33 -8.91 -23.76
CA ALA A 113 -3.58 -8.37 -24.34
C ALA A 113 -4.50 -7.64 -23.35
N ASN A 114 -4.15 -7.59 -22.05
CA ASN A 114 -5.03 -7.07 -21.00
C ASN A 114 -4.48 -5.82 -20.28
N ALA A 115 -3.40 -5.23 -20.80
CA ALA A 115 -2.81 -4.01 -20.26
C ALA A 115 -3.50 -2.75 -20.79
N ASP A 116 -3.92 -2.76 -22.06
CA ASP A 116 -4.53 -1.59 -22.73
C ASP A 116 -5.90 -1.25 -22.12
N SER A 117 -6.76 -2.25 -21.90
CA SER A 117 -8.10 -2.05 -21.31
C SER A 117 -8.07 -1.48 -19.88
N ASN A 118 -7.04 -1.84 -19.09
CA ASN A 118 -6.90 -1.41 -17.70
C ASN A 118 -6.24 -0.02 -17.59
N ALA A 119 -5.31 0.29 -18.50
CA ALA A 119 -4.72 1.63 -18.61
C ALA A 119 -5.75 2.66 -19.09
N ASP A 120 -6.60 2.27 -20.04
CA ASP A 120 -7.72 3.09 -20.52
C ASP A 120 -8.71 3.36 -19.38
N ASN A 121 -9.07 2.35 -18.59
CA ASN A 121 -10.00 2.54 -17.47
C ASN A 121 -9.40 3.46 -16.37
N SER A 122 -8.11 3.32 -16.07
CA SER A 122 -7.42 4.21 -15.11
C SER A 122 -7.43 5.66 -15.58
N SER A 123 -7.15 5.89 -16.87
CA SER A 123 -7.17 7.23 -17.48
C SER A 123 -8.58 7.83 -17.50
N LEU A 124 -9.60 7.02 -17.80
CA LEU A 124 -11.00 7.44 -17.75
C LEU A 124 -11.44 7.80 -16.33
N ALA A 125 -11.03 7.02 -15.32
CA ALA A 125 -11.34 7.31 -13.93
C ALA A 125 -10.72 8.65 -13.49
N GLU A 126 -9.47 8.92 -13.86
CA GLU A 126 -8.80 10.20 -13.58
C GLU A 126 -9.47 11.40 -14.27
N GLU A 127 -10.04 11.21 -15.47
CA GLU A 127 -10.78 12.27 -16.17
C GLU A 127 -12.15 12.55 -15.51
N LYS A 128 -12.78 11.54 -14.90
CA LYS A 128 -14.16 11.61 -14.38
C LYS A 128 -14.24 11.86 -12.88
N VAL A 129 -13.19 11.56 -12.13
CA VAL A 129 -13.17 11.65 -10.66
C VAL A 129 -11.98 12.48 -10.20
N GLU A 130 -12.29 13.53 -9.46
CA GLU A 130 -11.30 14.34 -8.75
C GLU A 130 -11.36 14.02 -7.26
N LEU A 131 -10.19 13.84 -6.63
CA LEU A 131 -10.07 13.66 -5.19
C LEU A 131 -9.47 14.90 -4.54
N LEU A 132 -10.11 15.33 -3.45
CA LEU A 132 -9.70 16.49 -2.67
C LEU A 132 -9.45 16.09 -1.21
N CYS A 133 -8.47 16.74 -0.59
CA CYS A 133 -8.29 16.75 0.85
C CYS A 133 -8.16 18.20 1.31
N ASN A 134 -8.99 18.63 2.26
CA ASN A 134 -9.04 20.03 2.72
C ASN A 134 -9.13 21.04 1.54
N ASP A 135 -10.05 20.78 0.60
CA ASP A 135 -10.28 21.57 -0.62
C ASP A 135 -9.07 21.68 -1.58
N GLN A 136 -8.01 20.91 -1.34
CA GLN A 136 -6.87 20.79 -2.25
C GLN A 136 -6.99 19.53 -3.11
N VAL A 137 -6.86 19.70 -4.43
CA VAL A 137 -6.81 18.59 -5.39
C VAL A 137 -5.56 17.74 -5.17
N LEU A 138 -5.75 16.43 -5.11
CA LEU A 138 -4.67 15.46 -4.90
C LEU A 138 -4.10 14.99 -6.24
N ASP A 139 -2.77 15.02 -6.38
CA ASP A 139 -2.03 14.35 -7.46
C ASP A 139 -2.23 12.81 -7.40
N PRO A 140 -2.69 12.16 -8.49
CA PRO A 140 -2.91 10.72 -8.55
C PRO A 140 -1.70 9.84 -8.21
N SER A 141 -0.48 10.37 -8.40
CA SER A 141 0.78 9.68 -8.13
C SER A 141 1.15 9.64 -6.64
N MET A 142 0.56 10.52 -5.82
CA MET A 142 0.78 10.53 -4.36
C MET A 142 0.21 9.28 -3.70
N ASP A 143 0.77 8.90 -2.57
CA ASP A 143 0.27 7.83 -1.71
C ASP A 143 -0.44 8.36 -0.46
N LEU A 144 -1.19 7.49 0.22
CA LEU A 144 -1.98 7.86 1.39
C LEU A 144 -1.14 8.36 2.58
N ARG A 145 0.11 7.90 2.73
CA ARG A 145 1.01 8.44 3.76
C ARG A 145 1.38 9.89 3.50
N THR A 146 1.58 10.28 2.24
CA THR A 146 1.94 11.64 1.86
C THR A 146 0.76 12.57 2.09
N VAL A 147 -0.45 12.14 1.69
CA VAL A 147 -1.68 12.93 1.89
C VAL A 147 -2.03 13.13 3.37
N ARG A 148 -1.69 12.16 4.24
CA ARG A 148 -1.97 12.26 5.68
C ARG A 148 -1.08 13.27 6.41
N THR A 149 0.10 13.56 5.88
CA THR A 149 1.15 14.36 6.55
C THR A 149 0.83 15.84 6.48
#